data_AF-A0A3C0VYB0-F1
#
_entry.id   AF-A0A3C0VYB0-F1
#
_cell.length_a   1.000
_cell.length_b   1.000
_cell.length_c   1.000
_cell.angle_alpha   90.00
_cell.angle_beta   90.00
_cell.angle_gamma   90.00
#
_symmetry.space_group_name_H-M   'P 1'
#
loop_
_entity.id
_entity.type
_entity.pdbx_description
1 polymer ?
#
loop_
_entity_poly.entity_id
_entity_poly.type
_entity_poly.pdbx_seq_one_letter_code
_entity_poly.pdbx_strand_id
1 'polypeptide(L)'
;MPKVAFHFFTKMKNHLFAVAAFVLGVVVGFSFVATGSEPYGVVVDEGPVYDGQKKLIDSFVKAFTAGDAEDCAKLYTEDTIYMQAELPMEVGRDVVLAGYQEYFKGRTNKI
;
A
#
# COMPACT_ATOMS: atom_id res chain seq x y z
N MET A 1 32.86 -52.84 24.25
CA MET A 1 31.90 -51.72 24.41
C MET A 1 31.94 -50.80 23.18
N PRO A 2 31.15 -51.02 22.10
CA PRO A 2 31.15 -50.14 20.93
C PRO A 2 29.80 -49.44 20.61
N LYS A 3 28.70 -49.79 21.31
CA LYS A 3 27.34 -49.33 20.93
C LYS A 3 27.04 -47.85 21.26
N VAL A 4 27.73 -47.26 22.24
CA VAL A 4 27.44 -45.89 22.71
C VAL A 4 28.04 -44.84 21.77
N ALA A 5 29.25 -45.06 21.25
CA ALA A 5 29.92 -44.13 20.35
C ALA A 5 29.20 -43.99 18.98
N PHE A 6 28.67 -45.10 18.44
CA PHE A 6 27.96 -45.09 17.16
C PHE A 6 26.65 -44.31 17.22
N HIS A 7 25.94 -44.36 18.36
CA HIS A 7 24.66 -43.69 18.57
C HIS A 7 24.82 -42.16 18.75
N PHE A 8 25.91 -41.71 19.40
CA PHE A 8 26.22 -40.29 19.50
C PHE A 8 26.63 -39.69 18.14
N PHE A 9 27.41 -40.43 17.35
CA PHE A 9 27.88 -39.96 16.04
C PHE A 9 26.74 -39.79 15.01
N THR A 10 25.72 -40.65 15.06
CA THR A 10 24.51 -40.55 14.21
C THR A 10 23.59 -39.41 14.64
N LYS A 11 23.41 -39.18 15.95
CA LYS A 11 22.58 -38.08 16.46
C LYS A 11 23.18 -36.70 16.14
N MET A 12 24.50 -36.54 16.27
CA MET A 12 25.21 -35.30 15.91
C MET A 12 25.10 -34.94 14.43
N LYS A 13 25.23 -35.93 13.53
CA LYS A 13 25.10 -35.70 12.07
C LYS A 13 23.71 -35.17 11.70
N ASN A 14 22.64 -35.75 12.24
CA ASN A 14 21.27 -35.36 11.91
C ASN A 14 20.94 -33.93 12.40
N HIS A 15 21.49 -33.51 13.54
CA HIS A 15 21.33 -32.12 14.01
C HIS A 15 22.08 -31.11 13.13
N LEU A 16 23.27 -31.46 12.64
CA LEU A 16 24.04 -30.59 11.73
C LEU A 16 23.30 -30.36 10.40
N PHE A 17 22.69 -31.41 9.85
CA PHE A 17 21.87 -31.33 8.63
C PHE A 17 20.61 -30.48 8.84
N ALA A 18 19.92 -30.63 9.98
CA ALA A 18 18.72 -29.85 10.27
C ALA A 18 19.03 -28.34 10.43
N VAL A 19 20.14 -27.99 11.09
CA VAL A 19 20.59 -26.60 11.24
C VAL A 19 21.00 -26.02 9.88
N ALA A 20 21.71 -26.77 9.05
CA ALA A 20 22.10 -26.33 7.72
C ALA A 20 20.89 -26.07 6.80
N ALA A 21 19.88 -26.95 6.83
CA ALA A 21 18.65 -26.78 6.07
C ALA A 21 17.83 -25.58 6.56
N PHE A 22 17.79 -25.33 7.87
CA PHE A 22 17.12 -24.17 8.45
C PHE A 22 17.79 -22.85 8.03
N VAL A 23 19.13 -22.77 8.11
CA VAL A 23 19.89 -21.59 7.67
C VAL A 23 19.72 -21.35 6.17
N LEU A 24 19.78 -22.40 5.34
CA LEU A 24 19.50 -22.30 3.91
C LEU A 24 18.08 -21.79 3.63
N GLY A 25 17.08 -22.31 4.35
CA GLY A 25 15.69 -21.84 4.23
C GLY A 25 15.53 -20.36 4.58
N VAL A 26 16.19 -19.90 5.65
CA VAL A 26 16.18 -18.48 6.06
C VAL A 26 16.86 -17.59 5.01
N VAL A 27 18.01 -18.00 4.46
CA VAL A 27 18.73 -17.23 3.45
C VAL A 27 17.98 -17.15 2.12
N VAL A 28 17.39 -18.27 1.66
CA VAL A 28 16.54 -18.30 0.46
C VAL A 28 15.27 -17.47 0.66
N GLY A 29 14.63 -17.57 1.83
CA GLY A 29 13.47 -16.74 2.18
C GLY A 29 13.77 -15.25 2.19
N PHE A 30 14.88 -14.81 2.78
CA PHE A 30 15.31 -13.41 2.76
C PHE A 30 15.60 -12.92 1.34
N SER A 31 16.24 -13.75 0.52
CA SER A 31 16.58 -13.40 -0.87
C SER A 31 15.33 -13.29 -1.75
N PHE A 32 14.32 -14.14 -1.53
CA PHE A 32 13.05 -14.10 -2.27
C PHE A 32 12.14 -12.94 -1.83
N VAL A 33 12.11 -12.60 -0.54
CA VAL A 33 11.37 -11.42 -0.03
C VAL A 33 12.00 -10.11 -0.52
N ALA A 34 13.32 -10.07 -0.71
CA ALA A 34 14.02 -8.90 -1.23
C ALA A 34 13.85 -8.67 -2.75
N THR A 35 13.28 -9.63 -3.49
CA THR A 35 13.03 -9.49 -4.94
C THR A 35 11.68 -8.88 -5.31
N GLY A 36 10.87 -8.47 -4.34
CA GLY A 36 9.67 -7.65 -4.57
C GLY A 36 10.02 -6.18 -4.83
N SER A 37 10.85 -5.90 -5.83
CA SER A 37 11.27 -4.55 -6.22
C SER A 37 10.57 -4.08 -7.49
N GLU A 38 9.25 -4.26 -7.58
CA GLU A 38 8.44 -3.45 -8.49
C GLU A 38 8.46 -2.03 -7.90
N PRO A 39 9.00 -1.01 -8.60
CA PRO A 39 9.03 0.33 -8.05
C PRO A 39 7.58 0.81 -7.86
N TYR A 40 7.24 1.23 -6.64
CA TYR A 40 5.92 1.78 -6.23
C TYR A 40 5.60 3.15 -6.88
N GLY A 41 5.96 3.33 -8.15
CA GLY A 41 5.96 4.61 -8.85
C GLY A 41 7.36 5.19 -9.01
N VAL A 42 7.49 6.13 -9.95
CA VAL A 42 8.69 6.94 -10.18
C VAL A 42 8.44 8.29 -9.54
N VAL A 43 9.38 8.78 -8.74
CA VAL A 43 9.33 10.16 -8.21
C VAL A 43 9.50 11.11 -9.40
N VAL A 44 8.56 12.02 -9.56
CA VAL A 44 8.59 13.06 -10.60
C VAL A 44 8.65 14.40 -9.90
N ASP A 45 9.73 15.15 -10.10
CA ASP A 45 9.96 16.45 -9.46
C ASP A 45 9.76 17.64 -10.41
N GLU A 46 9.70 17.39 -11.72
CA GLU A 46 9.53 18.42 -12.75
C GLU A 46 8.91 17.86 -14.04
N GLY A 47 8.45 18.77 -14.91
CA GLY A 47 7.92 18.44 -16.23
C GLY A 47 6.40 18.20 -16.27
N PRO A 48 5.85 17.83 -17.44
CA PRO A 48 4.41 17.86 -17.70
C PRO A 48 3.56 17.00 -16.76
N VAL A 49 4.11 15.86 -16.30
CA VAL A 49 3.41 14.97 -15.35
C VAL A 49 3.31 15.63 -13.98
N TYR A 50 4.41 16.20 -13.49
CA TYR A 50 4.44 16.92 -12.21
C TYR A 50 3.50 18.14 -12.24
N ASP A 51 3.57 18.94 -13.31
CA ASP A 51 2.70 20.11 -13.48
C ASP A 51 1.22 19.73 -13.53
N GLY A 52 0.90 18.62 -14.21
CA GLY A 52 -0.45 18.06 -14.26
C GLY A 52 -0.96 17.64 -12.88
N GLN A 53 -0.15 16.91 -12.11
CA GLN A 53 -0.48 16.48 -10.75
C GLN A 53 -0.69 17.68 -9.82
N LYS A 54 0.21 18.67 -9.87
CA LYS A 54 0.09 19.90 -9.08
C LYS A 54 -1.21 20.64 -9.39
N LYS A 55 -1.53 20.82 -10.67
CA LYS A 55 -2.78 21.48 -11.09
C LYS A 55 -4.03 20.73 -10.62
N LEU A 56 -4.00 19.39 -10.66
CA LEU A 56 -5.11 18.55 -10.18
C LEU A 56 -5.31 18.72 -8.68
N ILE A 57 -4.24 18.67 -7.89
CA ILE A 57 -4.28 18.86 -6.43
C ILE A 57 -4.75 20.28 -6.08
N ASP A 58 -4.22 21.30 -6.74
CA ASP A 58 -4.64 22.69 -6.52
C ASP A 58 -6.14 22.89 -6.81
N SER A 59 -6.64 22.24 -7.87
CA SER A 59 -8.07 22.27 -8.22
C SER A 59 -8.92 21.60 -7.14
N PHE A 60 -8.47 20.46 -6.62
CA PHE A 60 -9.12 19.77 -5.49
C PHE A 60 -9.17 20.65 -4.25
N VAL A 61 -8.02 21.20 -3.81
CA VAL A 61 -7.94 22.03 -2.61
C VAL A 61 -8.85 23.25 -2.71
N LYS A 62 -8.90 23.89 -3.89
CA LYS A 62 -9.78 25.04 -4.12
C LYS A 62 -11.26 24.65 -3.98
N ALA A 63 -11.69 23.57 -4.64
CA ALA A 63 -13.06 23.08 -4.55
C ALA A 63 -13.44 22.68 -3.12
N PHE A 64 -12.55 21.94 -2.44
CA PHE A 64 -12.78 21.45 -1.09
C PHE A 64 -12.85 22.58 -0.05
N THR A 65 -12.02 23.62 -0.21
CA THR A 65 -12.05 24.80 0.65
C THR A 65 -13.33 25.60 0.45
N ALA A 66 -13.78 25.74 -0.80
CA ALA A 66 -15.05 26.38 -1.13
C ALA A 66 -16.30 25.59 -0.69
N GLY A 67 -16.13 24.31 -0.32
CA GLY A 67 -17.25 23.40 -0.02
C GLY A 67 -18.03 23.00 -1.28
N ASP A 68 -17.38 23.01 -2.44
CA ASP A 68 -17.99 22.65 -3.72
C ASP A 68 -17.84 21.15 -3.97
N ALA A 69 -18.88 20.41 -3.58
CA ALA A 69 -18.91 18.95 -3.73
C ALA A 69 -18.88 18.50 -5.20
N GLU A 70 -19.48 19.25 -6.11
CA GLU A 70 -19.50 18.90 -7.53
C GLU A 70 -18.11 19.04 -8.14
N ASP A 71 -17.43 20.16 -7.87
CA ASP A 71 -16.07 20.38 -8.37
C ASP A 71 -15.06 19.42 -7.74
N CYS A 72 -15.25 18.99 -6.48
CA CYS A 72 -14.49 17.89 -5.91
C CYS A 72 -14.72 16.57 -6.67
N ALA A 73 -15.98 16.20 -6.92
CA ALA A 73 -16.33 14.95 -7.58
C ALA A 73 -15.93 14.90 -9.07
N LYS A 74 -15.90 16.05 -9.77
CA LYS A 74 -15.52 16.14 -11.19
C LYS A 74 -14.08 15.70 -11.48
N LEU A 75 -13.21 15.69 -10.46
CA LEU A 75 -11.83 15.23 -10.60
C LEU A 75 -11.70 13.69 -10.69
N TYR A 76 -12.80 12.99 -10.45
CA TYR A 76 -12.88 11.53 -10.51
C TYR A 76 -13.55 11.06 -11.81
N THR A 77 -13.12 9.90 -12.29
CA THR A 77 -13.78 9.19 -13.39
C THR A 77 -15.08 8.55 -12.93
N GLU A 78 -15.98 8.21 -13.86
CA GLU A 78 -17.27 7.59 -13.51
C GLU A 78 -17.12 6.26 -12.80
N ASP A 79 -16.05 5.51 -13.10
CA ASP A 79 -15.70 4.21 -12.55
C ASP A 79 -14.71 4.29 -11.37
N THR A 80 -14.53 5.47 -10.77
CA THR A 80 -13.59 5.67 -9.67
C THR A 80 -13.83 4.69 -8.53
N ILE A 81 -12.73 4.14 -8.01
CA ILE A 81 -12.70 3.36 -6.78
C ILE A 81 -12.12 4.27 -5.69
N TYR A 82 -12.96 4.68 -4.76
CA TYR A 82 -12.59 5.55 -3.66
C TYR A 82 -12.38 4.73 -2.40
N MET A 83 -11.18 4.84 -1.83
CA MET A 83 -10.77 4.09 -0.64
C MET A 83 -10.21 5.06 0.39
N GLN A 84 -10.84 5.09 1.54
CA GLN A 84 -10.34 5.77 2.73
C GLN A 84 -9.92 4.70 3.74
N ALA A 85 -8.92 5.03 4.57
CA ALA A 85 -8.50 4.11 5.62
C ALA A 85 -9.69 3.78 6.54
N GLU A 86 -9.83 2.49 6.86
CA GLU A 86 -10.87 1.96 7.77
C GLU A 86 -12.32 2.09 7.27
N LEU A 87 -12.53 2.60 6.06
CA LEU A 87 -13.86 2.68 5.43
C LEU A 87 -14.01 1.62 4.33
N PRO A 88 -15.26 1.19 4.05
CA PRO A 88 -15.54 0.35 2.90
C PRO A 88 -15.05 0.99 1.59
N MET A 89 -14.70 0.14 0.63
CA MET A 89 -14.43 0.59 -0.72
C MET A 89 -15.71 1.12 -1.36
N GLU A 90 -15.65 2.34 -1.90
CA GLU A 90 -16.74 2.99 -2.60
C GLU A 90 -16.45 2.99 -4.11
N VAL A 91 -17.46 2.76 -4.93
CA VAL A 91 -17.31 2.69 -6.39
C VAL A 91 -18.31 3.64 -7.03
N GLY A 92 -17.81 4.51 -7.90
CA GLY A 92 -18.60 5.46 -8.66
C GLY A 92 -18.41 6.91 -8.22
N ARG A 93 -18.33 7.80 -9.22
CA ARG A 93 -18.24 9.26 -8.97
C ARG A 93 -19.46 9.80 -8.22
N ASP A 94 -20.63 9.20 -8.42
CA ASP A 94 -21.87 9.55 -7.73
C ASP A 94 -21.80 9.29 -6.22
N VAL A 95 -21.17 8.18 -5.81
CA VAL A 95 -20.93 7.88 -4.40
C VAL A 95 -19.98 8.90 -3.78
N VAL A 96 -18.89 9.23 -4.48
CA VAL A 96 -17.94 10.26 -4.05
C VAL A 96 -18.61 11.64 -3.90
N LEU A 97 -19.48 12.00 -4.86
CA LEU A 97 -20.26 13.24 -4.79
C LEU A 97 -21.16 13.26 -3.55
N ALA A 98 -21.90 12.19 -3.29
CA ALA A 98 -22.78 12.07 -2.13
C ALA A 98 -21.98 12.21 -0.82
N GLY A 99 -20.81 11.58 -0.73
CA GLY A 99 -19.91 11.69 0.42
C GLY A 99 -19.45 13.13 0.69
N TYR A 100 -19.02 13.87 -0.34
CA TYR A 100 -18.66 15.29 -0.17
C TYR A 100 -19.85 16.15 0.22
N GLN A 101 -21.04 15.91 -0.35
CA GLN A 101 -22.25 16.64 0.03
C GLN A 101 -22.62 16.42 1.50
N GLU A 102 -22.54 15.19 1.99
CA GLU A 102 -22.78 14.86 3.39
C GLU A 102 -21.73 15.53 4.30
N TYR A 103 -20.46 15.40 3.95
CA TYR A 103 -19.35 15.99 4.70
C TYR A 103 -19.49 17.51 4.80
N PHE A 104 -19.75 18.22 3.70
CA PHE A 104 -19.88 19.68 3.71
C PHE A 104 -21.15 20.17 4.39
N LYS A 105 -22.24 19.39 4.39
CA LYS A 105 -23.45 19.70 5.18
C LYS A 105 -23.15 19.66 6.69
N GLY A 106 -22.34 18.71 7.14
CA GLY A 106 -21.95 18.56 8.55
C GLY A 106 -20.82 19.49 9.02
N ARG A 107 -20.16 20.19 8.09
CA ARG A 107 -18.96 20.97 8.38
C ARG A 107 -19.30 22.31 9.04
N THR A 108 -18.90 22.46 10.30
CA THR A 108 -19.11 23.69 11.09
C THR A 108 -18.04 24.75 10.87
N ASN A 109 -16.84 24.35 10.43
CA ASN A 109 -15.73 25.25 10.15
C ASN A 109 -15.54 25.40 8.64
N LYS A 110 -15.96 26.53 8.08
CA LYS A 110 -15.54 26.94 6.73
C LYS A 110 -14.07 27.39 6.84
N ILE A 111 -13.19 26.73 6.10
CA ILE A 111 -11.75 27.11 6.03
C ILE A 111 -11.65 28.36 5.16
#